data_AF-A0AB74D478-F1
#
_entry.id   AF-A0AB74D478-F1
#
_cell.length_a   1.000
_cell.length_b   1.000
_cell.length_c   1.000
_cell.angle_alpha   90.00
_cell.angle_beta   90.00
_cell.angle_gamma   90.00
#
_symmetry.space_group_name_H-M   'P 1'
#
loop_
_entity.id
_entity.type
_entity.pdbx_description
1 polymer ?
#
loop_
_entity_poly.entity_id
_entity_poly.type
_entity_poly.pdbx_seq_one_letter_code
_entity_poly.pdbx_strand_id
1 'polypeptide(L)'
;MVHAEMHVECGVRDEVAHPFHGSGIGGRPGLLQDEDLSLPQDFEFAIQLYSGDFPDGWTDIFGLSDALGYLFVATKSGKGLFFV
;
A
#
# COMPACT_ATOMS: atom_id res chain seq x y z
N MET A 1 -2.84 -22.80 12.48
CA MET A 1 -2.76 -22.20 11.14
C MET A 1 -3.95 -21.26 11.03
N VAL A 2 -3.74 -19.98 11.38
CA VAL A 2 -4.81 -18.97 11.31
C VAL A 2 -4.87 -18.48 9.87
N HIS A 3 -6.00 -18.70 9.21
CA HIS A 3 -6.30 -18.11 7.91
C HIS A 3 -6.62 -16.63 8.16
N ALA A 4 -5.72 -15.73 7.77
CA ALA A 4 -6.04 -14.31 7.71
C ALA A 4 -6.63 -14.05 6.32
N GLU A 5 -7.93 -13.79 6.26
CA GLU A 5 -8.58 -13.36 5.02
C GLU A 5 -8.44 -11.84 4.90
N MET A 6 -7.57 -11.40 4.00
CA MET A 6 -7.46 -9.98 3.63
C MET A 6 -8.59 -9.67 2.65
N HIS A 7 -9.63 -8.99 3.14
CA HIS A 7 -10.76 -8.56 2.31
C HIS A 7 -10.33 -7.32 1.50
N VAL A 8 -9.85 -7.54 0.28
CA VAL A 8 -9.55 -6.45 -0.65
C VAL A 8 -10.85 -6.06 -1.36
N GLU A 9 -11.56 -5.05 -0.85
CA GLU A 9 -12.67 -4.47 -1.59
C GLU A 9 -12.14 -3.66 -2.78
N CYS A 10 -12.20 -4.25 -3.97
CA CYS A 10 -11.94 -3.54 -5.23
C CYS A 10 -13.15 -2.64 -5.55
N GLY A 11 -13.30 -1.55 -4.79
CA GLY A 11 -14.36 -0.56 -4.99
C GLY A 11 -13.97 0.44 -6.07
N VAL A 12 -14.69 0.46 -7.20
CA VAL A 12 -14.77 1.67 -8.03
C VAL A 12 -15.60 2.67 -7.23
N ARG A 13 -14.94 3.48 -6.39
CA ARG A 13 -15.61 4.44 -5.51
C ARG A 13 -15.33 5.87 -6.00
N ASP A 14 -16.40 6.49 -6.48
CA ASP A 14 -16.51 7.90 -6.89
C ASP A 14 -16.66 8.83 -5.66
N GLU A 15 -15.91 8.55 -4.61
CA GLU A 15 -15.76 9.40 -3.42
C GLU A 15 -14.38 10.03 -3.49
N VAL A 16 -14.23 11.26 -3.00
CA VAL A 16 -12.92 11.92 -2.87
C VAL A 16 -12.02 11.00 -2.03
N ALA A 17 -11.26 10.16 -2.71
CA ALA A 17 -10.39 9.17 -2.11
C ALA A 17 -9.42 9.96 -1.25
N HIS A 18 -9.55 9.86 0.07
CA HIS A 18 -8.49 10.29 0.96
C HIS A 18 -7.34 9.36 0.62
N PRO A 19 -6.30 9.83 -0.10
CA PRO A 19 -5.36 8.93 -0.75
C PRO A 19 -4.58 8.10 0.30
N PHE A 20 -4.60 8.54 1.55
CA PHE A 20 -3.92 7.96 2.70
C PHE A 20 -4.75 6.93 3.48
N HIS A 21 -6.02 6.71 3.14
CA HIS A 21 -6.90 5.81 3.90
C HIS A 21 -7.27 4.60 3.04
N GLY A 22 -6.58 3.49 3.27
CA GLY A 22 -6.91 2.19 2.70
C GLY A 22 -5.82 1.58 1.81
N SER A 23 -5.98 0.29 1.60
CA SER A 23 -5.13 -0.56 0.78
C SER A 23 -5.62 -0.55 -0.67
N GLY A 24 -4.70 -0.69 -1.62
CA GLY A 24 -5.02 -0.62 -3.04
C GLY A 24 -3.97 -1.27 -3.91
N ILE A 25 -4.35 -1.59 -5.15
CA ILE A 25 -3.47 -2.18 -6.17
C ILE A 25 -3.47 -1.26 -7.40
N GLY A 26 -2.28 -0.89 -7.87
CA GLY A 26 -2.07 -0.01 -9.02
C GLY A 26 -2.56 1.42 -8.80
N GLY A 27 -2.54 2.23 -9.86
CA GLY A 27 -2.91 3.64 -9.77
C GLY A 27 -1.77 4.49 -9.19
N ARG A 28 -2.09 5.43 -8.30
CA ARG A 28 -1.12 6.30 -7.63
C ARG A 28 -1.13 6.03 -6.13
N PRO A 29 0.03 5.96 -5.46
CA PRO A 29 0.08 5.86 -4.00
C PRO A 29 -0.42 7.16 -3.36
N GLY A 30 -1.01 7.05 -2.16
CA GLY A 30 -1.19 8.19 -1.28
C GLY A 30 -0.07 8.25 -0.26
N LEU A 31 0.91 9.12 -0.50
CA LEU A 31 2.07 9.29 0.37
C LEU A 31 1.75 10.15 1.60
N LEU A 32 1.86 9.59 2.81
CA LEU A 32 1.57 10.30 4.07
C LEU A 32 2.43 11.55 4.30
N GLN A 33 3.64 11.55 3.75
CA GLN A 33 4.59 12.65 3.87
C GLN A 33 4.90 13.24 2.49
N ASP A 34 5.42 14.46 2.45
CA ASP A 34 5.93 15.08 1.23
C ASP A 34 7.29 14.45 0.86
N GLU A 35 7.23 13.25 0.28
CA GLU A 35 8.38 12.43 -0.07
C GLU A 35 8.73 12.54 -1.56
N ASP A 36 9.97 12.92 -1.86
CA ASP A 36 10.56 12.66 -3.17
C ASP A 36 11.15 11.26 -3.19
N LEU A 37 10.36 10.30 -3.67
CA LEU A 37 10.81 8.91 -3.77
C LEU A 37 11.95 8.72 -4.80
N SER A 38 12.15 9.67 -5.72
CA SER A 38 13.22 9.68 -6.74
C SER A 38 13.56 8.31 -7.34
N LEU A 39 12.53 7.49 -7.60
CA LEU A 39 12.70 6.12 -8.06
C LEU A 39 13.21 6.08 -9.50
N PRO A 40 14.02 5.06 -9.87
CA PRO A 40 14.38 4.82 -11.26
C PRO A 40 13.13 4.69 -12.15
N GLN A 41 13.20 5.16 -13.40
CA GLN A 41 12.06 5.22 -14.33
C GLN A 41 11.38 3.87 -14.61
N ASP A 42 12.04 2.75 -14.35
CA ASP A 42 11.47 1.41 -14.58
C ASP A 42 10.65 0.89 -13.40
N PHE A 43 10.61 1.60 -12.27
CA PHE A 43 9.78 1.26 -11.12
C PHE A 43 8.38 1.84 -11.27
N GLU A 44 7.38 0.97 -11.18
CA GLU A 44 5.97 1.33 -11.16
C GLU A 44 5.35 0.99 -9.80
N PHE A 45 4.40 1.81 -9.37
CA PHE A 45 3.63 1.54 -8.17
C PHE A 45 2.76 0.30 -8.38
N ALA A 46 2.81 -0.62 -7.42
CA ALA A 46 2.07 -1.87 -7.48
C ALA A 46 0.98 -1.96 -6.40
N ILE A 47 1.34 -1.74 -5.13
CA ILE A 47 0.42 -1.98 -4.00
C ILE A 47 0.66 -0.96 -2.89
N GLN A 48 -0.43 -0.52 -2.25
CA GLN A 48 -0.45 0.18 -0.97
C GLN A 48 -1.17 -0.71 0.05
N LEU A 49 -0.60 -0.85 1.24
CA LEU A 49 -1.17 -1.58 2.36
C LEU A 49 -1.36 -0.62 3.53
N TYR A 50 -2.61 -0.37 3.91
CA TYR A 50 -2.93 0.37 5.11
C TYR A 50 -3.04 -0.58 6.29
N SER A 51 -2.28 -0.33 7.35
CA SER A 51 -2.24 -1.21 8.52
C SER A 51 -3.62 -1.35 9.19
N GLY A 52 -4.45 -0.30 9.13
CA GLY A 52 -5.82 -0.31 9.66
C GLY A 52 -6.80 -1.20 8.89
N ASP A 53 -6.46 -1.68 7.68
CA ASP A 53 -7.31 -2.65 6.94
C ASP A 53 -7.07 -4.10 7.38
N PHE A 54 -6.05 -4.36 8.18
CA PHE A 54 -5.79 -5.69 8.69
C PHE A 54 -6.77 -6.06 9.82
N PRO A 55 -7.07 -7.36 10.00
CA PRO A 55 -7.97 -7.82 11.06
C PRO A 55 -7.54 -7.37 12.45
N ASP A 56 -8.49 -7.32 13.38
CA ASP A 56 -8.23 -7.01 14.79
C ASP A 56 -7.06 -7.83 15.35
N GLY A 57 -6.13 -7.14 16.01
CA GLY A 57 -4.89 -7.73 16.53
C GLY A 57 -3.72 -7.76 15.54
N TRP A 58 -3.91 -7.26 14.30
CA TRP A 58 -2.87 -7.10 13.28
C TRP A 58 -2.79 -5.67 12.73
N THR A 59 -3.51 -4.73 13.34
CA THR A 59 -3.54 -3.34 12.88
C THR A 59 -2.17 -2.65 12.96
N ASP A 60 -1.23 -3.21 13.72
CA ASP A 60 0.16 -2.78 13.88
C ASP A 60 1.16 -3.71 13.16
N ILE A 61 0.75 -4.37 12.06
CA ILE A 61 1.60 -5.33 11.32
C ILE A 61 2.95 -4.75 10.87
N PHE A 62 3.05 -3.43 10.73
CA PHE A 62 4.31 -2.73 10.43
C PHE A 62 4.96 -2.04 11.64
N GLY A 63 4.49 -2.34 12.86
CA GLY A 63 4.93 -1.75 14.12
C GLY A 63 4.19 -0.45 14.51
N LEU A 64 3.34 0.08 13.63
CA LEU A 64 2.50 1.26 13.86
C LEU A 64 1.07 0.99 13.38
N SER A 65 0.09 1.43 14.16
CA SER A 65 -1.33 1.14 13.89
C SER A 65 -1.94 1.94 12.73
N ASP A 66 -1.24 2.96 12.25
CA ASP A 66 -1.63 3.88 11.18
C ASP A 66 -0.60 3.94 10.03
N ALA A 67 0.23 2.91 9.91
CA ALA A 67 1.25 2.81 8.88
C ALA A 67 0.68 2.55 7.48
N LEU A 68 1.39 3.06 6.46
CA LEU A 68 1.17 2.75 5.06
C LEU A 68 2.41 2.11 4.47
N GLY A 69 2.28 0.87 3.98
CA GLY A 69 3.33 0.18 3.24
C GLY A 69 3.14 0.33 1.74
N TYR A 70 4.20 0.61 0.99
CA TYR A 70 4.16 0.76 -0.46
C TYR A 70 5.08 -0.26 -1.13
N LEU A 71 4.59 -0.88 -2.21
CA LEU A 71 5.36 -1.75 -3.08
C LEU A 71 5.50 -1.11 -4.47
N PHE A 72 6.73 -0.94 -4.92
CA PHE A 72 7.07 -0.59 -6.29
C PHE A 72 7.82 -1.74 -6.96
N VAL A 73 7.54 -1.98 -8.23
CA VAL A 73 8.14 -3.10 -8.99
C VAL A 73 8.84 -2.57 -10.23
N ALA A 74 10.09 -2.99 -10.42
CA ALA A 74 10.85 -2.75 -11.64
C ALA A 74 10.32 -3.61 -12.78
N THR A 75 9.62 -2.99 -13.73
CA THR A 75 8.93 -3.65 -14.85
C THR A 75 9.82 -4.55 -15.71
N LYS A 76 11.12 -4.24 -15.78
CA LYS A 76 12.08 -4.95 -16.63
C LYS A 76 12.87 -6.04 -15.91
N SER A 77 13.06 -5.90 -14.60
CA SER A 77 13.95 -6.79 -13.83
C SER A 77 13.23 -7.68 -12.82
N GLY A 78 11.95 -7.41 -12.55
CA GLY A 78 11.17 -8.12 -11.54
C GLY A 78 11.63 -7.85 -10.10
N LYS A 79 12.51 -6.86 -9.88
CA LYS A 79 12.91 -6.41 -8.55
C LYS A 79 11.78 -5.60 -7.91
N GLY A 80 11.61 -5.73 -6.60
CA GLY A 80 10.66 -4.95 -5.82
C GLY A 80 11.35 -4.04 -4.81
N LEU A 81 10.75 -2.89 -4.54
CA LEU A 81 11.09 -2.01 -3.43
C LEU A 81 9.86 -1.91 -2.52
N PHE A 82 10.04 -2.24 -1.25
CA PHE A 82 8.99 -2.16 -0.23
C PHE A 82 9.47 -1.29 0.92
N PHE A 83 8.63 -0.34 1.36
CA PHE A 83 8.89 0.54 2.50
C PHE A 83 7.59 0.91 3.21
N VAL A 84 7.72 1.30 4.49
CA VAL A 84 6.65 1.72 5.41
C VAL A 84 7.03 3.05 6.02
#